data_AF-A0A372QZ13-F1
#
_entry.id   AF-A0A372QZ13-F1
#
_cell.length_a   1.000
_cell.length_b   1.000
_cell.length_c   1.000
_cell.angle_alpha   90.00
_cell.angle_beta   90.00
_cell.angle_gamma   90.00
#
_symmetry.space_group_name_H-M   'P 1'
#
loop_
_entity.id
_entity.type
_entity.pdbx_description
1 polymer ?
#
loop_
_entity_poly.entity_id
_entity_poly.type
_entity_poly.pdbx_seq_one_letter_code
_entity_poly.pdbx_strand_id
1 'polypeptide(L)'
;MWTFDKVNGILEIPDPFYFDQKLTEDRNEYEITAKLFYLPSSSTSVIEPSPPPQYVAQSIYHLFKVLGINTIDTFIVYFNGLIFNYSDEVDGSSSNDNFTKSDFDNLINVWTELEKFHVNNRIHKLGVSEFTKNRLESFINAVEISPKVNQINIIDCNNGEILEFAKKNDIELLTHRDPTVLLPSKTFRNIIEETNTNKISLNNDLLPRWVLKYSVMIKCRGVVANKG
;
A
#
# COMPACT_ATOMS: atom_id res chain seq x y z
N MET A 1 17.90 9.59 -17.58
CA MET A 1 18.42 10.79 -16.89
C MET A 1 17.65 10.92 -15.58
N TRP A 2 18.29 10.80 -14.41
CA TRP A 2 17.60 10.93 -13.13
C TRP A 2 17.19 12.39 -12.87
N THR A 3 16.20 12.62 -12.01
CA THR A 3 15.80 13.97 -11.57
C THR A 3 15.75 14.02 -10.05
N PHE A 4 16.06 15.18 -9.46
CA PHE A 4 15.97 15.37 -8.02
C PHE A 4 14.95 16.46 -7.69
N ASP A 5 13.84 16.05 -7.07
CA ASP A 5 12.82 16.94 -6.56
C ASP A 5 13.26 17.47 -5.19
N LYS A 6 13.81 18.68 -5.17
CA LYS A 6 14.27 19.35 -3.94
C LYS A 6 13.14 19.64 -2.96
N VAL A 7 11.91 19.83 -3.45
CA VAL A 7 10.76 20.18 -2.62
C VAL A 7 10.32 18.96 -1.81
N ASN A 8 10.27 17.80 -2.47
CA ASN A 8 9.84 16.56 -1.84
C ASN A 8 11.01 15.70 -1.31
N GLY A 9 12.25 16.10 -1.58
CA GLY A 9 13.46 15.37 -1.18
C GLY A 9 13.62 14.04 -1.90
N ILE A 10 13.10 13.91 -3.13
CA ILE A 10 13.02 12.64 -3.86
C ILE A 10 14.01 12.62 -5.01
N LEU A 11 14.85 11.59 -5.05
CA LEU A 11 15.63 11.24 -6.23
C LEU A 11 14.84 10.27 -7.10
N GLU A 12 14.46 10.70 -8.30
CA GLU A 12 13.73 9.90 -9.27
C GLU A 12 14.68 9.33 -10.33
N ILE A 13 14.64 8.02 -10.49
CA ILE A 13 15.28 7.33 -11.60
C ILE A 13 14.15 6.93 -12.56
N PRO A 14 14.00 7.60 -13.72
CA PRO A 14 12.92 7.27 -14.64
C PRO A 14 13.17 5.92 -15.29
N ASP A 15 12.09 5.17 -15.46
CA ASP A 15 12.08 3.99 -16.31
C ASP A 15 12.26 4.43 -17.78
N PRO A 16 13.30 3.96 -18.49
CA PRO A 16 13.53 4.33 -19.88
C PRO A 16 12.43 3.84 -20.84
N PHE A 17 11.58 2.89 -20.40
CA PHE A 17 10.45 2.37 -21.16
C PHE A 17 9.12 3.04 -20.79
N TYR A 18 9.16 4.07 -19.94
CA TYR A 18 7.96 4.81 -19.53
C TYR A 18 7.48 5.73 -20.66
N PHE A 19 6.68 5.18 -21.56
CA PHE A 19 5.85 5.96 -22.47
C PHE A 19 4.59 6.44 -21.72
N ASP A 20 4.20 7.69 -21.96
CA ASP A 20 3.15 8.47 -21.30
C ASP A 20 1.97 7.62 -20.77
N GLN A 21 2.03 7.23 -19.48
CA GLN A 21 1.00 6.43 -18.81
C GLN A 21 -0.22 7.26 -18.36
N LYS A 22 -0.24 8.54 -18.76
CA LYS A 22 -1.33 9.44 -18.42
C LYS A 22 -2.64 8.90 -18.96
N LEU A 23 -3.64 8.99 -18.10
CA LEU A 23 -5.00 8.67 -18.48
C LEU A 23 -5.53 9.73 -19.45
N THR A 24 -6.25 9.27 -20.48
CA THR A 24 -6.67 10.11 -21.61
C THR A 24 -8.15 10.44 -21.59
N GLU A 25 -8.98 9.62 -20.95
CA GLU A 25 -10.41 9.87 -20.78
C GLU A 25 -10.68 10.73 -19.52
N ASP A 26 -11.93 11.13 -19.30
CA ASP A 26 -12.32 11.91 -18.12
C ASP A 26 -12.01 11.14 -16.83
N ARG A 27 -11.54 11.84 -15.78
CA ARG A 27 -11.20 11.23 -14.48
C ARG A 27 -12.34 10.38 -13.91
N ASN A 28 -13.59 10.78 -14.14
CA ASN A 28 -14.77 10.10 -13.60
C ASN A 28 -15.02 8.73 -14.24
N GLU A 29 -14.53 8.49 -15.45
CA GLU A 29 -14.62 7.21 -16.17
C GLU A 29 -13.75 6.12 -15.53
N TYR A 30 -12.75 6.53 -14.75
CA TYR A 30 -11.80 5.63 -14.13
C TYR A 30 -12.14 5.32 -12.68
N GLU A 31 -11.92 4.07 -12.30
CA GLU A 31 -11.78 3.61 -10.93
C GLU A 31 -10.32 3.21 -10.69
N ILE A 32 -9.67 3.91 -9.77
CA ILE A 32 -8.24 3.79 -9.49
C ILE A 32 -8.08 3.23 -8.09
N THR A 33 -7.52 2.03 -8.02
CA THR A 33 -7.12 1.39 -6.76
C THR A 33 -5.60 1.37 -6.68
N ALA A 34 -5.05 1.88 -5.58
CA ALA A 34 -3.63 1.82 -5.28
C ALA A 34 -3.41 1.06 -3.96
N LYS A 35 -2.33 0.28 -3.89
CA LYS A 35 -1.93 -0.46 -2.69
C LYS A 35 -0.46 -0.20 -2.41
N LEU A 36 -0.19 0.45 -1.29
CA LEU A 36 1.16 0.74 -0.80
C LEU A 36 1.62 -0.38 0.14
N PHE A 37 2.72 -1.01 -0.21
CA PHE A 37 3.37 -2.03 0.59
C PHE A 37 4.59 -1.43 1.29
N TYR A 38 4.52 -1.33 2.62
CA TYR A 38 5.70 -1.12 3.44
C TYR A 38 6.48 -2.42 3.53
N LEU A 39 7.73 -2.42 3.08
CA LEU A 39 8.57 -3.63 3.02
C LEU A 39 9.30 -3.86 4.35
N PRO A 40 9.91 -5.05 4.60
CA PRO A 40 10.65 -5.31 5.84
C PRO A 40 11.75 -4.30 6.12
N SER A 41 12.34 -3.77 5.05
CA SER A 41 13.38 -2.76 5.16
C SER A 41 12.83 -1.35 5.31
N SER A 42 11.53 -1.11 5.54
CA SER A 42 10.94 0.23 5.52
C SER A 42 11.44 1.17 6.64
N SER A 43 11.95 0.64 7.75
CA SER A 43 12.46 1.38 8.93
C SER A 43 13.84 2.01 8.72
N THR A 44 13.99 3.31 9.02
CA THR A 44 15.11 4.20 8.56
C THR A 44 16.43 4.03 9.26
N SER A 45 16.50 3.31 10.38
CA SER A 45 17.77 2.84 10.97
C SER A 45 17.48 1.98 12.20
N VAL A 46 18.54 1.48 12.85
CA VAL A 46 18.48 0.91 14.22
C VAL A 46 17.95 1.94 15.25
N ILE A 47 17.91 3.23 14.90
CA ILE A 47 17.55 4.36 15.77
C ILE A 47 16.08 4.79 15.55
N GLU A 48 15.54 4.63 14.33
CA GLU A 48 14.13 4.86 14.01
C GLU A 48 13.49 3.57 13.48
N PRO A 49 12.92 2.75 14.37
CA PRO A 49 12.40 1.42 14.02
C PRO A 49 11.07 1.49 13.26
N SER A 50 10.49 2.67 13.07
CA SER A 50 9.16 2.81 12.48
C SER A 50 9.19 3.05 10.97
N PRO A 51 8.21 2.51 10.22
CA PRO A 51 7.98 2.88 8.83
C PRO A 51 7.62 4.37 8.73
N PRO A 52 8.34 5.16 7.90
CA PRO A 52 8.06 6.59 7.72
C PRO A 52 6.66 6.86 7.14
N PRO A 53 5.82 7.69 7.78
CA PRO A 53 4.55 8.14 7.21
C PRO A 53 4.72 8.86 5.87
N GLN A 54 5.86 9.50 5.64
CA GLN A 54 6.15 10.27 4.42
C GLN A 54 6.11 9.42 3.15
N TYR A 55 6.29 8.09 3.23
CA TYR A 55 6.16 7.22 2.07
C TYR A 55 4.75 7.24 1.47
N VAL A 56 3.71 7.52 2.26
CA VAL A 56 2.35 7.77 1.76
C VAL A 56 2.37 8.94 0.78
N ALA A 57 2.84 10.11 1.23
CA ALA A 57 2.87 11.31 0.41
C ALA A 57 3.74 11.14 -0.84
N GLN A 58 4.90 10.49 -0.71
CA GLN A 58 5.80 10.21 -1.83
C GLN A 58 5.14 9.28 -2.87
N SER A 59 4.51 8.19 -2.42
CA SER A 59 3.86 7.23 -3.32
C SER A 59 2.69 7.84 -4.08
N ILE A 60 1.86 8.65 -3.40
CA ILE A 60 0.73 9.37 -4.01
C ILE A 60 1.23 10.40 -5.01
N TYR A 61 2.29 11.16 -4.67
CA TYR A 61 2.91 12.11 -5.58
C TYR A 61 3.37 11.44 -6.88
N HIS A 62 4.06 10.30 -6.78
CA HIS A 62 4.49 9.56 -7.96
C HIS A 62 3.32 9.05 -8.78
N LEU A 63 2.30 8.47 -8.15
CA LEU A 63 1.13 7.97 -8.87
C LEU A 63 0.40 9.09 -9.62
N PHE A 64 0.26 10.26 -9.01
CA PHE A 64 -0.32 11.45 -9.65
C PHE A 64 0.48 11.91 -10.86
N LYS A 65 1.81 11.94 -10.75
CA LYS A 65 2.69 12.32 -11.85
C LYS A 65 2.63 11.31 -13.01
N VAL A 66 2.63 10.01 -12.68
CA VAL A 66 2.59 8.90 -13.64
C VAL A 66 1.28 8.88 -14.43
N LEU A 67 0.15 8.96 -13.74
CA LEU A 67 -1.18 8.81 -14.36
C LEU A 67 -1.79 10.14 -14.80
N GLY A 68 -1.18 11.28 -14.45
CA GLY A 68 -1.73 12.60 -14.74
C GLY A 68 -3.03 12.89 -13.99
N ILE A 69 -3.20 12.31 -12.81
CA ILE A 69 -4.41 12.42 -11.98
C ILE A 69 -4.13 13.24 -10.72
N ASN A 70 -5.20 13.66 -10.05
CA ASN A 70 -5.13 14.36 -8.77
C ASN A 70 -5.93 13.68 -7.65
N THR A 71 -6.66 12.61 -7.96
CA THR A 71 -7.48 11.86 -7.00
C THR A 71 -7.37 10.35 -7.21
N ILE A 72 -7.49 9.57 -6.15
CA ILE A 72 -7.53 8.09 -6.14
C ILE A 72 -8.88 7.64 -5.57
N ASP A 73 -9.49 6.59 -6.13
CA ASP A 73 -10.77 6.07 -5.64
C ASP A 73 -10.56 5.23 -4.39
N THR A 74 -9.58 4.32 -4.38
CA THR A 74 -9.27 3.47 -3.23
C THR A 74 -7.76 3.42 -2.99
N PHE A 75 -7.32 3.72 -1.77
CA PHE A 75 -5.92 3.57 -1.37
C PHE A 75 -5.81 2.61 -0.20
N ILE A 76 -5.10 1.50 -0.41
CA ILE A 76 -4.93 0.43 0.57
C ILE A 76 -3.49 0.47 1.08
N VAL A 77 -3.30 0.32 2.39
CA VAL A 77 -1.96 0.14 2.97
C VAL A 77 -1.78 -1.31 3.44
N TYR A 78 -0.62 -1.85 3.10
CA TYR A 78 -0.12 -3.12 3.60
C TYR A 78 1.15 -2.87 4.40
N PHE A 79 1.23 -3.47 5.58
CA PHE A 79 2.40 -3.41 6.43
C PHE A 79 3.07 -4.78 6.51
N ASN A 80 4.38 -4.80 6.27
CA ASN A 80 5.14 -6.03 6.39
C ASN A 80 4.98 -6.68 7.77
N GLY A 81 4.91 -8.01 7.80
CA GLY A 81 4.72 -8.79 9.01
C GLY A 81 3.25 -8.99 9.39
N LEU A 82 2.32 -8.24 8.78
CA LEU A 82 0.89 -8.55 8.84
C LEU A 82 0.57 -9.65 7.83
N ILE A 83 0.18 -10.80 8.35
CA ILE A 83 -0.35 -11.92 7.57
C ILE A 83 -1.72 -12.24 8.16
N PHE A 84 -2.72 -12.35 7.29
CA PHE A 84 -4.03 -12.83 7.71
C PHE A 84 -3.95 -14.34 7.94
N ASN A 85 -4.27 -14.78 9.15
CA ASN A 85 -4.33 -16.18 9.50
C ASN A 85 -5.70 -16.52 10.12
N TYR A 86 -6.44 -17.40 9.45
CA TYR A 86 -7.79 -17.77 9.88
C TYR A 86 -7.78 -18.53 11.21
N SER A 87 -6.72 -19.29 11.55
CA SER A 87 -6.67 -19.98 12.86
C SER A 87 -6.73 -19.01 14.04
N ASP A 88 -6.23 -17.79 13.86
CA ASP A 88 -6.21 -16.75 14.89
C ASP A 88 -7.63 -16.20 15.16
N GLU A 89 -8.56 -16.35 14.21
CA GLU A 89 -9.98 -16.03 14.38
C GLU A 89 -10.73 -17.09 15.20
N VAL A 90 -10.33 -18.37 15.08
CA VAL A 90 -11.07 -19.51 15.66
C VAL A 90 -10.61 -19.83 17.08
N ASP A 91 -9.30 -19.82 17.33
CA ASP A 91 -8.76 -20.28 18.62
C ASP A 91 -8.67 -19.17 19.66
N GLY A 92 -8.98 -17.91 19.29
CA GLY A 92 -8.82 -16.73 20.16
C GLY A 92 -7.39 -16.53 20.66
N SER A 93 -6.44 -17.32 20.16
CA SER A 93 -5.06 -17.31 20.59
C SER A 93 -4.30 -16.37 19.67
N SER A 94 -3.86 -15.23 20.21
CA SER A 94 -2.94 -14.28 19.57
C SER A 94 -1.55 -14.86 19.33
N SER A 95 -1.44 -16.19 19.22
CA SER A 95 -0.22 -16.94 19.53
C SER A 95 0.87 -16.84 18.46
N ASN A 96 0.56 -16.31 17.28
CA ASN A 96 1.56 -16.00 16.24
C ASN A 96 1.48 -14.56 15.71
N ASP A 97 0.68 -13.69 16.34
CA ASP A 97 0.65 -12.29 15.95
C ASP A 97 1.87 -11.60 16.59
N ASN A 98 3.03 -11.67 15.92
CA ASN A 98 4.25 -10.93 16.29
C ASN A 98 4.08 -9.40 16.19
N PHE A 99 2.83 -8.93 16.10
CA PHE A 99 2.46 -7.55 15.95
C PHE A 99 2.48 -6.85 17.30
N THR A 100 3.53 -6.08 17.54
CA THR A 100 3.73 -5.42 18.82
C THR A 100 2.86 -4.16 18.93
N LYS A 101 2.68 -3.66 20.16
CA LYS A 101 2.05 -2.36 20.38
C LYS A 101 2.75 -1.23 19.60
N SER A 102 4.08 -1.27 19.53
CA SER A 102 4.88 -0.32 18.75
C SER A 102 4.53 -0.38 17.27
N ASP A 103 4.36 -1.58 16.71
CA ASP A 103 3.97 -1.73 15.31
C ASP A 103 2.59 -1.13 15.07
N PHE A 104 1.65 -1.35 15.99
CA PHE A 104 0.31 -0.76 15.93
C PHE A 104 0.34 0.77 15.98
N ASP A 105 1.10 1.36 16.91
CA ASP A 105 1.26 2.82 17.02
C ASP A 105 1.89 3.41 15.73
N ASN A 106 2.81 2.68 15.10
CA ASN A 106 3.38 3.05 13.81
C ASN A 106 2.35 3.01 12.68
N LEU A 107 1.44 2.03 12.68
CA LEU A 107 0.34 2.00 11.69
C LEU A 107 -0.53 3.23 11.82
N ILE A 108 -0.86 3.64 13.06
CA ILE A 108 -1.67 4.83 13.32
C ILE A 108 -0.98 6.06 12.74
N ASN A 109 0.33 6.22 12.95
CA ASN A 109 1.07 7.35 12.38
C ASN A 109 1.02 7.40 10.85
N VAL A 110 1.16 6.24 10.19
CA VAL A 110 1.03 6.12 8.73
C VAL A 110 -0.41 6.39 8.29
N TRP A 111 -1.39 5.89 9.04
CA TRP A 111 -2.81 6.09 8.77
C TRP A 111 -3.22 7.56 8.89
N THR A 112 -2.76 8.27 9.92
CA THR A 112 -3.00 9.70 10.07
C THR A 112 -2.48 10.51 8.88
N GLU A 113 -1.41 10.07 8.21
CA GLU A 113 -0.99 10.68 6.96
C GLU A 113 -2.00 10.42 5.83
N LEU A 114 -2.51 9.20 5.69
CA LEU A 114 -3.57 8.87 4.72
C LEU A 114 -4.88 9.63 4.97
N GLU A 115 -5.26 9.81 6.24
CA GLU A 115 -6.44 10.58 6.66
C GLU A 115 -6.39 12.01 6.11
N LYS A 116 -5.21 12.65 6.13
CA LYS A 116 -5.04 13.99 5.53
C LYS A 116 -5.37 14.00 4.04
N PHE A 117 -4.98 12.97 3.29
CA PHE A 117 -5.32 12.87 1.87
C PHE A 117 -6.81 12.63 1.64
N HIS A 118 -7.47 11.90 2.54
CA HIS A 118 -8.92 11.71 2.49
C HIS A 118 -9.67 13.02 2.78
N VAL A 119 -9.33 13.73 3.87
CA VAL A 119 -9.93 15.02 4.24
C VAL A 119 -9.75 16.06 3.14
N ASN A 120 -8.62 16.03 2.42
CA ASN A 120 -8.36 16.91 1.28
C ASN A 120 -8.97 16.44 -0.05
N ASN A 121 -9.88 15.45 -0.04
CA ASN A 121 -10.54 14.87 -1.21
C ASN A 121 -9.57 14.34 -2.29
N ARG A 122 -8.36 13.94 -1.87
CA ARG A 122 -7.35 13.33 -2.76
C ARG A 122 -7.50 11.82 -2.83
N ILE A 123 -8.07 11.19 -1.80
CA ILE A 123 -8.40 9.76 -1.76
C ILE A 123 -9.83 9.58 -1.27
N HIS A 124 -10.65 8.83 -2.01
CA HIS A 124 -12.06 8.66 -1.66
C HIS A 124 -12.30 7.54 -0.63
N LYS A 125 -11.69 6.37 -0.80
CA LYS A 125 -11.78 5.24 0.14
C LYS A 125 -10.39 4.89 0.68
N LEU A 126 -10.28 4.81 2.00
CA LEU A 126 -9.09 4.29 2.67
C LEU A 126 -9.27 2.81 2.96
N GLY A 127 -8.19 2.03 2.85
CA GLY A 127 -8.22 0.59 3.10
C GLY A 127 -6.98 0.06 3.80
N VAL A 128 -7.17 -1.04 4.50
CA VAL A 128 -6.10 -1.83 5.13
C VAL A 128 -5.98 -3.19 4.44
N SER A 129 -4.90 -3.91 4.70
CA SER A 129 -4.68 -5.25 4.18
C SER A 129 -4.19 -6.19 5.27
N GLU A 130 -4.65 -7.44 5.24
CA GLU A 130 -4.31 -8.53 6.15
C GLU A 130 -4.80 -8.34 7.59
N PHE A 131 -5.82 -7.52 7.82
CA PHE A 131 -6.36 -7.33 9.18
C PHE A 131 -7.33 -8.46 9.53
N THR A 132 -7.07 -9.13 10.66
CA THR A 132 -8.05 -9.98 11.36
C THR A 132 -9.17 -9.11 11.95
N LYS A 133 -10.28 -9.73 12.35
CA LYS A 133 -11.39 -9.05 13.04
C LYS A 133 -10.90 -8.28 14.26
N ASN A 134 -10.14 -8.92 15.14
CA ASN A 134 -9.66 -8.30 16.38
C ASN A 134 -8.72 -7.12 16.11
N ARG A 135 -7.84 -7.24 15.10
CA ARG A 135 -6.96 -6.14 14.70
C ARG A 135 -7.76 -5.00 14.08
N LEU A 136 -8.73 -5.31 13.22
CA LEU A 136 -9.61 -4.33 12.59
C LEU A 136 -10.46 -3.58 13.62
N GLU A 137 -11.02 -4.29 14.60
CA GLU A 137 -11.77 -3.69 15.71
C GLU A 137 -10.90 -2.75 16.53
N SER A 138 -9.71 -3.20 16.92
CA SER A 138 -8.76 -2.36 17.66
C SER A 138 -8.37 -1.12 16.86
N PHE A 139 -8.16 -1.27 15.55
CA PHE A 139 -7.75 -0.20 14.65
C PHE A 139 -8.83 0.85 14.43
N ILE A 140 -10.08 0.44 14.18
CA ILE A 140 -11.22 1.35 14.04
C ILE A 140 -11.40 2.22 15.29
N ASN A 141 -11.19 1.65 16.48
CA ASN A 141 -11.31 2.39 17.74
C ASN A 141 -10.14 3.36 17.99
N ALA A 142 -9.05 3.25 17.23
CA ALA A 142 -7.82 4.03 17.42
C ALA A 142 -7.62 5.16 16.40
N VAL A 143 -8.35 5.15 15.28
CA VAL A 143 -8.20 6.11 14.16
C VAL A 143 -9.41 7.04 14.05
N GLU A 144 -9.23 8.20 13.42
CA GLU A 144 -10.29 9.19 13.25
C GLU A 144 -11.22 8.82 12.08
N ILE A 145 -10.65 8.27 11.00
CA ILE A 145 -11.35 7.88 9.79
C ILE A 145 -11.19 6.38 9.61
N SER A 146 -12.27 5.65 9.86
CA SER A 146 -12.28 4.19 9.73
C SER A 146 -11.95 3.73 8.30
N PRO A 147 -11.20 2.63 8.13
CA PRO A 147 -11.03 2.01 6.83
C PRO A 147 -12.38 1.60 6.26
N LYS A 148 -12.54 1.75 4.94
CA LYS A 148 -13.71 1.30 4.17
C LYS A 148 -13.44 0.04 3.36
N VAL A 149 -12.19 -0.42 3.32
CA VAL A 149 -11.79 -1.65 2.66
C VAL A 149 -10.84 -2.42 3.59
N ASN A 150 -11.02 -3.73 3.69
CA ASN A 150 -10.01 -4.64 4.22
C ASN A 150 -9.71 -5.72 3.17
N GLN A 151 -8.47 -5.77 2.71
CA GLN A 151 -8.00 -6.71 1.72
C GLN A 151 -7.30 -7.89 2.39
N ILE A 152 -7.84 -9.10 2.27
CA ILE A 152 -7.30 -10.29 2.92
C ILE A 152 -6.92 -11.39 1.92
N ASN A 153 -5.84 -12.09 2.19
CA ASN A 153 -5.41 -13.27 1.44
C ASN A 153 -6.27 -14.48 1.83
N ILE A 154 -7.45 -14.59 1.23
CA ILE A 154 -8.37 -15.70 1.52
C ILE A 154 -7.88 -16.97 0.82
N ILE A 155 -7.36 -17.90 1.62
CA ILE A 155 -7.11 -19.28 1.21
C ILE A 155 -8.28 -20.20 1.60
N ASP A 156 -9.08 -19.86 2.63
CA ASP A 156 -10.19 -20.69 3.13
C ASP A 156 -11.54 -19.97 3.25
N CYS A 157 -12.63 -20.69 3.00
CA CYS A 157 -13.99 -20.16 2.78
C CYS A 157 -14.84 -19.90 4.04
N ASN A 158 -14.34 -20.18 5.25
CA ASN A 158 -15.13 -20.10 6.50
C ASN A 158 -15.03 -18.75 7.24
N ASN A 159 -14.87 -17.63 6.53
CA ASN A 159 -14.61 -16.29 7.12
C ASN A 159 -15.85 -15.59 7.74
N GLY A 160 -16.74 -16.31 8.40
CA GLY A 160 -18.03 -15.80 8.87
C GLY A 160 -17.93 -14.59 9.80
N GLU A 161 -17.05 -14.64 10.81
CA GLU A 161 -17.00 -13.57 11.82
C GLU A 161 -16.43 -12.25 11.29
N ILE A 162 -15.31 -12.29 10.57
CA ILE A 162 -14.72 -11.10 9.96
C ILE A 162 -15.66 -10.50 8.90
N LEU A 163 -16.38 -11.34 8.14
CA LEU A 163 -17.36 -10.88 7.16
C LEU A 163 -18.53 -10.14 7.83
N GLU A 164 -19.10 -10.69 8.90
CA GLU A 164 -20.19 -10.04 9.64
C GLU A 164 -19.71 -8.76 10.34
N PHE A 165 -18.50 -8.77 10.91
CA PHE A 165 -17.89 -7.58 11.48
C PHE A 165 -17.66 -6.48 10.43
N ALA A 166 -17.12 -6.83 9.26
CA ALA A 166 -16.89 -5.90 8.18
C ALA A 166 -18.20 -5.29 7.66
N LYS A 167 -19.23 -6.12 7.41
CA LYS A 167 -20.57 -5.64 7.02
C LYS A 167 -21.17 -4.68 8.05
N LYS A 168 -21.11 -5.03 9.34
CA LYS A 168 -21.66 -4.21 10.43
C LYS A 168 -21.00 -2.82 10.50
N ASN A 169 -19.72 -2.74 10.16
CA ASN A 169 -18.94 -1.50 10.20
C ASN A 169 -18.82 -0.79 8.84
N ASP A 170 -19.58 -1.23 7.82
CA ASP A 170 -19.54 -0.67 6.46
C ASP A 170 -18.10 -0.72 5.86
N ILE A 171 -17.51 -1.92 5.92
CA ILE A 171 -16.18 -2.23 5.41
C ILE A 171 -16.30 -3.29 4.32
N GLU A 172 -15.78 -2.99 3.14
CA GLU A 172 -15.71 -3.89 2.01
C GLU A 172 -14.57 -4.90 2.21
N LEU A 173 -14.90 -6.19 2.31
CA LEU A 173 -13.92 -7.26 2.42
C LEU A 173 -13.54 -7.76 1.03
N LEU A 174 -12.29 -7.54 0.63
CA LEU A 174 -11.77 -7.91 -0.69
C LEU A 174 -10.70 -8.99 -0.58
N THR A 175 -10.50 -9.75 -1.65
CA THR A 175 -9.44 -10.77 -1.74
C THR A 175 -8.28 -10.30 -2.61
N HIS A 176 -7.07 -10.70 -2.25
CA HIS A 176 -5.90 -10.55 -3.11
C HIS A 176 -5.06 -11.82 -3.18
N ARG A 177 -4.11 -11.82 -4.12
CA ARG A 177 -3.12 -12.88 -4.32
C ARG A 177 -1.71 -12.32 -4.44
N ASP A 178 -1.47 -11.20 -3.75
CA ASP A 178 -0.13 -10.62 -3.65
C ASP A 178 0.86 -11.66 -3.07
N PRO A 179 2.10 -11.72 -3.57
CA PRO A 179 3.08 -12.68 -3.08
C PRO A 179 3.49 -12.35 -1.63
N THR A 180 3.79 -13.38 -0.85
CA THR A 180 4.26 -13.22 0.54
C THR A 180 5.55 -12.42 0.64
N VAL A 181 6.44 -12.56 -0.35
CA VAL A 181 7.69 -11.79 -0.44
C VAL A 181 7.61 -10.86 -1.65
N LEU A 182 7.43 -9.58 -1.35
CA LEU A 182 7.41 -8.52 -2.36
C LEU A 182 8.84 -8.09 -2.68
N LEU A 183 9.15 -8.04 -3.97
CA LEU A 183 10.44 -7.62 -4.52
C LEU A 183 11.67 -8.29 -3.85
N PRO A 184 11.82 -9.63 -3.94
CA PRO A 184 12.94 -10.35 -3.34
C PRO A 184 14.30 -9.74 -3.73
N SER A 185 15.31 -9.80 -2.85
CA SER A 185 16.61 -9.13 -3.05
C SER A 185 17.31 -9.49 -4.36
N LYS A 186 17.08 -10.70 -4.90
CA LYS A 186 17.58 -11.08 -6.22
C LYS A 186 16.87 -10.31 -7.32
N THR A 187 15.54 -10.30 -7.31
CA THR A 187 14.73 -9.55 -8.28
C THR A 187 15.02 -8.05 -8.20
N PHE A 188 15.12 -7.49 -7.00
CA PHE A 188 15.45 -6.08 -6.81
C PHE A 188 16.82 -5.74 -7.40
N ARG A 189 17.86 -6.54 -7.11
CA ARG A 189 19.20 -6.34 -7.69
C ARG A 189 19.19 -6.39 -9.20
N ASN A 190 18.51 -7.37 -9.79
CA ASN A 190 18.38 -7.47 -11.24
C ASN A 190 17.72 -6.21 -11.83
N ILE A 191 16.63 -5.72 -11.23
CA ILE A 191 15.96 -4.49 -11.68
C ILE A 191 16.92 -3.29 -11.62
N ILE A 192 17.68 -3.14 -10.53
CA ILE A 192 18.65 -2.06 -10.38
C ILE A 192 19.76 -2.18 -11.44
N GLU A 193 20.29 -3.38 -11.69
CA GLU A 193 21.32 -3.63 -12.71
C GLU A 193 20.82 -3.31 -14.13
N GLU A 194 19.59 -3.71 -14.47
CA GLU A 194 18.97 -3.45 -15.77
C GLU A 194 18.63 -1.96 -15.98
N THR A 195 18.17 -1.27 -14.93
CA THR A 195 17.74 0.15 -15.01
C THR A 195 18.88 1.15 -14.83
N ASN A 196 20.02 0.74 -14.25
CA ASN A 196 21.20 1.60 -14.04
C ASN A 196 22.03 1.81 -15.33
N THR A 197 21.35 2.26 -16.38
CA THR A 197 21.94 2.66 -17.67
C THR A 197 23.01 3.74 -17.56
N ASN A 198 23.00 4.53 -16.48
CA ASN A 198 23.96 5.63 -16.23
C ASN A 198 25.19 5.20 -15.42
N LYS A 199 25.36 3.92 -15.10
CA LYS A 199 26.49 3.38 -14.30
C LYS A 199 26.75 4.15 -13.01
N ILE A 200 25.69 4.57 -12.31
CA ILE A 200 25.84 5.16 -10.98
C ILE A 200 26.40 4.06 -10.07
N SER A 201 27.49 4.32 -9.36
CA SER A 201 27.99 3.41 -8.31
C SER A 201 26.97 3.38 -7.17
N LEU A 202 26.01 2.48 -7.28
CA LEU A 202 25.05 2.19 -6.23
C LEU A 202 25.68 1.19 -5.26
N ASN A 203 25.51 1.42 -3.96
CA ASN A 203 25.99 0.46 -2.96
C ASN A 203 25.19 -0.85 -3.11
N ASN A 204 25.87 -1.99 -2.92
CA ASN A 204 25.23 -3.31 -2.94
C ASN A 204 24.24 -3.52 -1.78
N ASP A 205 24.23 -2.62 -0.80
CA ASP A 205 23.33 -2.64 0.37
C ASP A 205 22.02 -1.86 0.15
N LEU A 206 21.66 -1.52 -1.10
CA LEU A 206 20.35 -0.91 -1.37
C LEU A 206 19.24 -1.90 -1.02
N LEU A 207 18.27 -1.42 -0.24
CA LEU A 207 17.09 -2.19 0.15
C LEU A 207 15.81 -1.46 -0.28
N PRO A 208 14.84 -2.17 -0.88
CA PRO A 208 13.58 -1.57 -1.27
C PRO A 208 12.72 -1.31 -0.03
N ARG A 209 12.32 -0.05 0.13
CA ARG A 209 11.65 0.45 1.35
C ARG A 209 10.14 0.31 1.27
N TRP A 210 9.58 0.58 0.10
CA TRP A 210 8.17 0.46 -0.19
C TRP A 210 7.96 0.14 -1.68
N VAL A 211 6.81 -0.44 -2.00
CA VAL A 211 6.33 -0.68 -3.37
C VAL A 211 4.90 -0.17 -3.46
N LEU A 212 4.57 0.54 -4.53
CA LEU A 212 3.20 0.91 -4.84
C LEU A 212 2.72 0.08 -6.02
N LYS A 213 1.64 -0.66 -5.84
CA LYS A 213 0.89 -1.31 -6.91
C LYS A 213 -0.35 -0.49 -7.20
N TYR A 214 -0.77 -0.39 -8.45
CA TYR A 214 -2.03 0.25 -8.80
C TYR A 214 -2.74 -0.46 -9.96
N SER A 215 -4.04 -0.23 -10.04
CA SER A 215 -4.89 -0.65 -11.16
C SER A 215 -5.89 0.44 -11.49
N VAL A 216 -6.04 0.69 -12.79
CA VAL A 216 -7.01 1.64 -13.35
C VAL A 216 -8.02 0.85 -14.16
N MET A 217 -9.28 0.93 -13.77
CA MET A 217 -10.42 0.30 -14.44
C MET A 217 -11.28 1.35 -15.12
N ILE A 218 -11.77 1.08 -16.34
CA ILE A 218 -12.80 1.91 -16.98
C ILE A 218 -14.16 1.43 -16.48
N LYS A 219 -14.85 2.25 -15.68
CA LYS A 219 -16.10 1.89 -14.99
C LYS A 219 -17.17 1.36 -15.94
N CYS A 220 -17.43 2.08 -17.03
CA CYS A 220 -18.49 1.77 -17.98
C CYS A 220 -18.26 0.46 -18.76
N ARG A 221 -17.02 0.01 -18.87
CA ARG A 221 -16.63 -1.15 -19.69
C ARG A 221 -16.17 -2.34 -18.85
N GLY A 222 -15.86 -2.13 -17.57
CA GLY A 222 -15.29 -3.17 -16.70
C GLY A 222 -13.94 -3.69 -17.18
N VAL A 223 -13.17 -2.88 -17.91
CA VAL A 223 -11.85 -3.27 -18.47
C VAL A 223 -10.71 -2.55 -17.78
N VAL A 224 -9.56 -3.22 -17.67
CA VAL A 224 -8.32 -2.62 -17.16
C VAL A 224 -7.77 -1.65 -18.20
N ALA A 225 -7.70 -0.36 -17.85
CA ALA A 225 -7.08 0.68 -18.68
C ALA A 225 -5.56 0.70 -18.49
N ASN A 226 -5.11 0.55 -17.24
CA ASN A 226 -3.69 0.58 -16.87
C ASN A 226 -3.46 -0.19 -15.55
N LYS A 227 -2.23 -0.67 -15.33
CA LYS A 227 -1.78 -1.30 -14.09
C LYS A 227 -0.26 -1.18 -13.95
N GLY A 228 0.24 -1.11 -12.72
CA GLY A 228 1.66 -1.06 -12.40
C GLY A 228 1.96 -1.54 -11.00
#